data_AF-A0A812QWI3-F1
#
_entry.id   AF-A0A812QWI3-F1
#
_cell.length_a   1.000
_cell.length_b   1.000
_cell.length_c   1.000
_cell.angle_alpha   90.00
_cell.angle_beta   90.00
_cell.angle_gamma   90.00
#
_symmetry.space_group_name_H-M   'P 1'
#
loop_
_entity.id
_entity.type
_entity.pdbx_description
1 polymer ?
#
loop_
_entity_poly.entity_id
_entity_poly.type
_entity_poly.pdbx_seq_one_letter_code
_entity_poly.pdbx_strand_id
1 'polypeptide(L)'
;MLGSLALLFFIAFCTAALEPFQCQPHPNGSSTMASNIGALCNFTGEHFDLCLIGGLLAILPAGFLTLALWVIRELPRRRLAADERFVRTFSFMVLRFRPGCEAFAVFNMVRNAMFAFAPVIPLPSASLLLIYVLLYATAVVVVLVRPWRFSWAAYTEVLLCGVFLVVLFQGTFLVPQTGADSGPPMVMCSIAIGLLLPGLALISLASVVQHVRHKYRKQFHFFLSHQKKASGSLARLLKMELREAFLDADNLTDLTQLLPILTEQVETLVLLASPSVLTRKWCLAELVTARFRGISTVMVKLPDFFLPTEEHIQSFEKTVPDILDLQAFGIGMADVTGTLRWLRAVSTLSLSQRLEEMDEILDHLRLTKGKANASNDSAPKLTDSDRVILADQDPQPVLTLPVE
;
A
#
# COMPACT_ATOMS: atom_id res chain seq x y z
N MET A 1 10.66 18.16 -2.27
CA MET A 1 9.81 18.88 -1.28
C MET A 1 8.71 19.68 -1.94
N LEU A 2 9.01 20.51 -2.97
CA LEU A 2 8.01 21.33 -3.66
C LEU A 2 6.79 20.53 -4.16
N GLY A 3 6.98 19.35 -4.74
CA GLY A 3 5.87 18.49 -5.18
C GLY A 3 4.95 18.02 -4.05
N SER A 4 5.50 17.76 -2.86
CA SER A 4 4.69 17.41 -1.68
C SER A 4 3.85 18.59 -1.20
N LEU A 5 4.40 19.81 -1.25
CA LEU A 5 3.67 21.03 -0.93
C LEU A 5 2.57 21.29 -1.97
N ALA A 6 2.86 21.09 -3.26
CA ALA A 6 1.87 21.21 -4.32
C ALA A 6 0.68 20.24 -4.11
N LEU A 7 0.94 18.99 -3.71
CA LEU A 7 -0.13 18.04 -3.35
C LEU A 7 -0.93 18.50 -2.12
N LEU A 8 -0.27 19.09 -1.12
CA LEU A 8 -0.93 19.57 0.10
C LEU A 8 -1.85 20.75 -0.19
N PHE A 9 -1.40 21.72 -0.98
CA PHE A 9 -2.16 22.92 -1.32
C PHE A 9 -3.10 22.75 -2.52
N PHE A 10 -3.07 21.60 -3.20
CA PHE A 10 -3.88 21.36 -4.40
C PHE A 10 -5.36 21.67 -4.19
N ILE A 11 -5.97 21.15 -3.12
CA ILE A 11 -7.40 21.38 -2.85
C ILE A 11 -7.68 22.84 -2.51
N ALA A 12 -6.78 23.51 -1.79
CA ALA A 12 -6.91 24.93 -1.46
C ALA A 12 -6.87 25.81 -2.72
N PHE A 13 -5.98 25.51 -3.67
CA PHE A 13 -5.95 26.20 -4.95
C PHE A 13 -7.21 25.94 -5.79
N CYS A 14 -7.71 24.70 -5.81
CA CYS A 14 -8.99 24.40 -6.47
C CYS A 14 -10.15 25.19 -5.84
N THR A 15 -10.25 25.22 -4.51
CA THR A 15 -11.31 25.95 -3.80
C THR A 15 -11.22 27.46 -4.05
N ALA A 16 -10.02 28.05 -3.96
CA ALA A 16 -9.82 29.47 -4.21
C ALA A 16 -10.14 29.86 -5.67
N ALA A 17 -9.79 29.01 -6.64
CA ALA A 17 -10.11 29.23 -8.05
C ALA A 17 -11.62 29.17 -8.32
N LEU A 18 -12.36 28.37 -7.55
CA LEU A 18 -13.80 28.16 -7.70
C LEU A 18 -14.65 29.09 -6.82
N GLU A 19 -14.04 29.82 -5.89
CA GLU A 19 -14.73 30.73 -4.97
C GLU A 19 -15.62 31.78 -5.67
N PRO A 20 -15.18 32.43 -6.77
CA PRO A 20 -16.03 33.41 -7.48
C PRO A 20 -17.34 32.83 -8.02
N PHE A 21 -17.39 31.52 -8.25
CA PHE A 21 -18.56 30.83 -8.81
C PHE A 21 -19.55 30.35 -7.73
N GLN A 22 -19.24 30.54 -6.45
CA GLN A 22 -20.11 30.15 -5.35
C GLN A 22 -21.16 31.23 -5.10
N CYS A 23 -22.27 31.15 -5.82
CA CYS A 23 -23.34 32.14 -5.75
C CYS A 23 -24.48 31.69 -4.84
N GLN A 24 -25.00 32.62 -4.02
CA GLN A 24 -26.16 32.40 -3.17
C GLN A 24 -27.35 33.27 -3.62
N PRO A 25 -28.57 32.72 -3.66
CA PRO A 25 -29.75 33.50 -3.98
C PRO A 25 -30.10 34.46 -2.83
N HIS A 26 -30.49 35.69 -3.18
CA HIS A 26 -30.90 36.73 -2.25
C HIS A 26 -32.43 36.95 -2.31
N PRO A 27 -33.11 37.36 -1.22
CA PRO A 27 -34.56 37.57 -1.19
C PRO A 27 -35.13 38.55 -2.22
N ASN A 28 -34.28 39.41 -2.82
CA ASN A 28 -34.66 40.35 -3.88
C ASN A 28 -34.68 39.70 -5.29
N GLY A 29 -34.41 38.40 -5.40
CA GLY A 29 -34.36 37.67 -6.67
C GLY A 29 -33.01 37.75 -7.41
N SER A 30 -32.03 38.48 -6.89
CA SER A 30 -30.65 38.48 -7.40
C SER A 30 -29.81 37.41 -6.70
N SER A 31 -28.67 37.03 -7.28
CA SER A 31 -27.68 36.17 -6.62
C SER A 31 -26.40 36.94 -6.35
N THR A 32 -25.78 36.72 -5.19
CA THR A 32 -24.52 37.36 -4.78
C THR A 32 -23.46 36.30 -4.50
N MET A 33 -22.18 36.70 -4.57
CA MET A 33 -21.07 35.79 -4.25
C MET A 33 -21.06 35.46 -2.75
N ALA A 34 -20.85 34.19 -2.40
CA ALA A 34 -20.91 33.71 -1.02
C ALA A 34 -19.87 34.38 -0.10
N SER A 35 -18.67 34.69 -0.63
CA SER A 35 -17.61 35.36 0.14
C SER A 35 -17.66 36.89 0.07
N ASN A 36 -18.42 37.48 -0.86
CA ASN A 36 -18.62 38.93 -0.98
C ASN A 36 -20.06 39.25 -1.39
N ILE A 37 -20.88 39.59 -0.40
CA ILE A 37 -22.31 39.91 -0.59
C ILE A 37 -22.50 41.13 -1.53
N GLY A 38 -21.51 42.02 -1.64
CA GLY A 38 -21.58 43.19 -2.52
C GLY A 38 -21.45 42.86 -4.02
N ALA A 39 -20.85 41.73 -4.37
CA ALA A 39 -20.64 41.33 -5.76
C ALA A 39 -21.84 40.52 -6.26
N LEU A 40 -22.55 41.07 -7.26
CA LEU A 40 -23.67 40.39 -7.93
C LEU A 40 -23.15 39.32 -8.91
N CYS A 41 -23.67 38.10 -8.81
CA CYS A 41 -23.35 36.98 -9.69
C CYS A 41 -24.03 37.11 -11.06
N ASN A 42 -23.63 38.10 -11.86
CA ASN A 42 -24.21 38.41 -13.16
C ASN A 42 -23.20 38.32 -14.32
N PHE A 43 -21.98 37.86 -14.06
CA PHE A 43 -20.86 37.84 -15.01
C PHE A 43 -20.56 39.20 -15.67
N THR A 44 -20.78 40.29 -14.95
CA THR A 44 -20.42 41.65 -15.39
C THR A 44 -19.67 42.39 -14.28
N GLY A 45 -18.94 43.46 -14.65
CA GLY A 45 -18.21 44.31 -13.70
C GLY A 45 -17.27 43.51 -12.80
N GLU A 46 -17.33 43.79 -11.49
CA GLU A 46 -16.46 43.18 -10.47
C GLU A 46 -16.52 41.64 -10.45
N HIS A 47 -17.70 41.04 -10.65
CA HIS A 47 -17.83 39.58 -10.65
C HIS A 47 -17.11 38.95 -11.84
N PHE A 48 -17.15 39.58 -13.02
CA PHE A 48 -16.41 39.10 -14.18
C PHE A 48 -14.89 39.14 -13.94
N ASP A 49 -14.39 40.20 -13.34
CA ASP A 49 -12.97 40.35 -13.00
C ASP A 49 -12.53 39.28 -12.00
N LEU A 50 -13.34 39.01 -10.97
CA LEU A 50 -13.09 37.94 -10.00
C LEU A 50 -13.11 36.55 -10.66
N CYS A 51 -14.07 36.27 -11.55
CA CYS A 51 -14.10 35.02 -12.32
C CYS A 51 -12.85 34.87 -13.21
N LEU A 52 -12.35 35.95 -13.81
CA LEU A 52 -11.14 35.93 -14.63
C LEU A 52 -9.91 35.60 -13.78
N ILE A 53 -9.78 36.21 -12.60
CA ILE A 53 -8.71 35.91 -11.63
C ILE A 53 -8.80 34.45 -11.17
N GLY A 54 -10.00 33.97 -10.83
CA GLY A 54 -10.23 32.56 -10.46
C GLY A 54 -9.86 31.59 -11.59
N GLY A 55 -10.21 31.92 -12.84
CA GLY A 55 -9.84 31.15 -14.02
C GLY A 55 -8.33 31.10 -14.26
N LEU A 56 -7.63 32.23 -14.10
CA LEU A 56 -6.17 32.28 -14.15
C LEU A 56 -5.53 31.44 -13.04
N LEU A 57 -6.08 31.51 -11.82
CA LEU A 57 -5.64 30.71 -10.68
C LEU A 57 -5.86 29.20 -10.93
N ALA A 58 -6.94 28.82 -11.62
CA ALA A 58 -7.26 27.43 -11.96
C ALA A 58 -6.22 26.77 -12.90
N ILE A 59 -5.44 27.56 -13.64
CA ILE A 59 -4.35 27.04 -14.49
C ILE A 59 -3.31 26.30 -13.65
N LEU A 60 -3.06 26.72 -12.40
CA LEU A 60 -2.10 26.08 -11.51
C LEU A 60 -2.48 24.62 -11.15
N PRO A 61 -3.65 24.34 -10.53
CA PRO A 61 -4.06 22.96 -10.27
C PRO A 61 -4.28 22.15 -11.56
N ALA A 62 -4.80 22.75 -12.64
CA ALA A 62 -4.96 22.05 -13.92
C ALA A 62 -3.62 21.62 -14.53
N GLY A 63 -2.62 22.51 -14.51
CA GLY A 63 -1.26 22.22 -14.96
C GLY A 63 -0.59 21.13 -14.11
N PHE A 64 -0.79 21.18 -12.79
CA PHE A 64 -0.25 20.16 -11.89
C PHE A 64 -0.93 18.79 -12.09
N LEU A 65 -2.24 18.74 -12.33
CA LEU A 65 -2.95 17.50 -12.69
C LEU A 65 -2.48 16.94 -14.05
N THR A 66 -2.25 17.82 -15.03
CA THR A 66 -1.70 17.44 -16.34
C THR A 66 -0.29 16.87 -16.20
N LEU A 67 0.56 17.49 -15.37
CA LEU A 67 1.88 16.97 -15.04
C LEU A 67 1.79 15.59 -14.37
N ALA A 68 0.87 15.40 -13.42
CA ALA A 68 0.66 14.11 -12.76
C ALA A 68 0.27 13.02 -13.76
N LEU A 69 -0.67 13.30 -14.66
CA LEU A 69 -1.06 12.39 -15.74
C LEU A 69 0.13 12.01 -16.64
N TRP A 70 0.93 13.00 -17.04
CA TRP A 70 2.14 12.76 -17.83
C TRP A 70 3.15 11.89 -17.09
N VAL A 71 3.42 12.18 -15.81
CA VAL A 71 4.33 11.40 -14.96
C VAL A 71 3.88 9.94 -14.88
N ILE A 72 2.60 9.67 -14.59
CA ILE A 72 2.07 8.30 -14.49
C ILE A 72 2.21 7.56 -15.83
N ARG A 73 1.99 8.23 -16.96
CA ARG A 73 2.14 7.63 -18.30
C ARG A 73 3.61 7.31 -18.63
N GLU A 74 4.54 8.18 -18.25
CA GLU A 74 5.97 8.06 -18.56
C GLU A 74 6.73 7.15 -17.57
N LEU A 75 6.16 6.94 -16.37
CA LEU A 75 6.78 6.18 -15.27
C LEU A 75 7.23 4.75 -15.66
N PRO A 76 6.43 3.92 -16.37
CA PRO A 76 6.87 2.57 -16.74
C PRO A 76 8.10 2.60 -17.64
N ARG A 77 8.13 3.51 -18.62
CA ARG A 77 9.25 3.67 -19.56
C ARG A 77 10.53 4.08 -18.82
N ARG A 78 10.42 5.04 -17.89
CA ARG A 78 11.56 5.56 -17.11
C ARG A 78 12.08 4.56 -16.10
N ARG A 79 11.19 3.75 -15.50
CA ARG A 79 11.55 2.67 -14.59
C ARG A 79 12.34 1.57 -15.31
N LEU A 80 11.92 1.18 -16.51
CA LEU A 80 12.65 0.22 -17.35
C LEU A 80 14.04 0.72 -17.77
N ALA A 81 14.19 2.04 -17.95
CA ALA A 81 15.47 2.68 -18.25
C ALA A 81 16.35 2.94 -17.01
N ALA A 82 15.94 2.50 -15.81
CA ALA A 82 16.63 2.76 -14.54
C ALA A 82 16.95 4.25 -14.29
N ASP A 83 16.04 5.17 -14.69
CA ASP A 83 16.20 6.62 -14.47
C ASP A 83 15.89 6.99 -13.01
N GLU A 84 16.88 6.80 -12.14
CA GLU A 84 16.77 7.07 -10.70
C GLU A 84 16.41 8.52 -10.40
N ARG A 85 16.91 9.48 -11.20
CA ARG A 85 16.64 10.91 -11.00
C ARG A 85 15.16 11.20 -11.21
N PHE A 86 14.56 10.64 -12.25
CA PHE A 86 13.12 10.78 -12.50
C PHE A 86 12.29 10.20 -11.35
N VAL A 87 12.56 8.95 -10.96
CA VAL A 87 11.82 8.27 -9.88
C VAL A 87 11.98 9.01 -8.56
N ARG A 88 13.17 9.52 -8.26
CA ARG A 88 13.44 10.30 -7.03
C ARG A 88 12.71 11.65 -7.05
N THR A 89 12.69 12.36 -8.17
CA THR A 89 12.00 13.65 -8.31
C THR A 89 10.49 13.50 -8.10
N PHE A 90 9.88 12.46 -8.65
CA PHE A 90 8.43 12.20 -8.56
C PHE A 90 8.05 11.20 -7.46
N SER A 91 8.99 10.86 -6.58
CA SER A 91 8.79 9.94 -5.46
C SER A 91 7.62 10.32 -4.56
N PHE A 92 7.37 11.61 -4.36
CA PHE A 92 6.27 12.13 -3.53
C PHE A 92 4.88 11.71 -4.03
N MET A 93 4.74 11.45 -5.33
CA MET A 93 3.50 11.02 -5.98
C MET A 93 3.41 9.48 -6.03
N VAL A 94 4.53 8.81 -6.33
CA VAL A 94 4.57 7.37 -6.63
C VAL A 94 4.76 6.50 -5.39
N LEU A 95 5.66 6.86 -4.47
CA LEU A 95 6.09 5.96 -3.39
C LEU A 95 5.03 5.66 -2.32
N ARG A 96 3.93 6.43 -2.31
CA ARG A 96 2.80 6.23 -1.39
C ARG A 96 1.96 5.01 -1.77
N PHE A 97 1.99 4.62 -3.04
CA PHE A 97 1.17 3.56 -3.60
C PHE A 97 1.98 2.29 -3.81
N ARG A 98 1.27 1.15 -3.84
CA ARG A 98 1.84 -0.13 -4.23
C ARG A 98 2.31 -0.04 -5.70
N PRO A 99 3.44 -0.67 -6.07
CA PRO A 99 3.84 -0.78 -7.47
C PRO A 99 2.70 -1.34 -8.33
N GLY A 100 2.39 -0.67 -9.44
CA GLY A 100 1.26 -0.98 -10.33
C GLY A 100 -0.03 -0.21 -10.02
N CYS A 101 -0.15 0.43 -8.85
CA CYS A 101 -1.31 1.23 -8.46
C CYS A 101 -1.02 2.75 -8.49
N GLU A 102 0.03 3.19 -9.18
CA GLU A 102 0.47 4.59 -9.16
C GLU A 102 -0.57 5.56 -9.77
N ALA A 103 -1.40 5.08 -10.70
CA ALA A 103 -2.51 5.86 -11.28
C ALA A 103 -3.53 6.34 -10.24
N PHE A 104 -3.58 5.70 -9.06
CA PHE A 104 -4.42 6.14 -7.96
C PHE A 104 -4.04 7.54 -7.43
N ALA A 105 -2.80 7.99 -7.66
CA ALA A 105 -2.40 9.37 -7.37
C ALA A 105 -3.25 10.40 -8.13
N VAL A 106 -3.46 10.17 -9.42
CA VAL A 106 -4.27 11.01 -10.30
C VAL A 106 -5.74 10.92 -9.88
N PHE A 107 -6.24 9.71 -9.62
CA PHE A 107 -7.61 9.52 -9.09
C PHE A 107 -7.85 10.38 -7.85
N ASN A 108 -6.94 10.37 -6.88
CA ASN A 108 -7.04 11.17 -5.66
C ASN A 108 -7.03 12.69 -5.94
N MET A 109 -6.25 13.15 -6.92
CA MET A 109 -6.25 14.56 -7.32
C MET A 109 -7.57 14.95 -8.00
N VAL A 110 -8.09 14.14 -8.91
CA VAL A 110 -9.39 14.35 -9.54
C VAL A 110 -10.49 14.39 -8.49
N ARG A 111 -10.50 13.43 -7.56
CA ARG A 111 -11.43 13.40 -6.41
C ARG A 111 -11.38 14.71 -5.62
N ASN A 112 -10.19 15.19 -5.28
CA ASN A 112 -10.03 16.44 -4.52
C ASN A 112 -10.51 17.66 -5.30
N ALA A 113 -10.29 17.72 -6.62
CA ALA A 113 -10.85 18.77 -7.46
C ALA A 113 -12.39 18.72 -7.50
N MET A 114 -12.98 17.53 -7.57
CA MET A 114 -14.44 17.35 -7.52
C MET A 114 -15.03 17.76 -6.16
N PHE A 115 -14.33 17.53 -5.04
CA PHE A 115 -14.75 18.06 -3.73
C PHE A 115 -14.76 19.59 -3.71
N ALA A 116 -13.75 20.24 -4.30
CA ALA A 116 -13.70 21.69 -4.42
C ALA A 116 -14.82 22.26 -5.31
N PHE A 117 -15.35 21.45 -6.25
CA PHE A 117 -16.47 21.82 -7.11
C PHE A 117 -17.84 21.73 -6.42
N ALA A 118 -17.97 20.93 -5.36
CA ALA A 118 -19.27 20.73 -4.71
C ALA A 118 -19.97 22.02 -4.25
N PRO A 119 -19.30 23.01 -3.65
CA PRO A 119 -19.94 24.27 -3.23
C PRO A 119 -20.42 25.17 -4.38
N VAL A 120 -19.96 24.93 -5.62
CA VAL A 120 -20.39 25.68 -6.81
C VAL A 120 -21.81 25.30 -7.24
N ILE A 121 -22.30 24.13 -6.81
CA ILE A 121 -23.64 23.66 -7.12
C ILE A 121 -24.65 24.47 -6.29
N PRO A 122 -25.57 25.23 -6.91
CA PRO A 122 -26.46 26.16 -6.20
C PRO A 122 -27.52 25.45 -5.34
N LEU A 123 -27.78 24.17 -5.61
CA LEU A 123 -28.71 23.33 -4.87
C LEU A 123 -27.96 22.63 -3.72
N PRO A 124 -28.23 22.98 -2.44
CA PRO A 124 -27.50 22.40 -1.31
C PRO A 124 -27.62 20.87 -1.23
N SER A 125 -28.79 20.33 -1.57
CA SER A 125 -29.03 18.88 -1.62
C SER A 125 -28.17 18.18 -2.68
N ALA A 126 -28.03 18.76 -3.86
CA ALA A 126 -27.20 18.22 -4.93
C ALA A 126 -25.70 18.32 -4.60
N SER A 127 -25.27 19.41 -3.96
CA SER A 127 -23.91 19.57 -3.44
C SER A 127 -23.57 18.48 -2.42
N LEU A 128 -24.42 18.29 -1.40
CA LEU A 128 -24.25 17.24 -0.40
C LEU A 128 -24.25 15.84 -1.03
N LEU A 129 -25.18 15.57 -1.95
CA LEU A 129 -25.25 14.29 -2.67
C LEU A 129 -23.96 14.01 -3.46
N LEU A 130 -23.38 15.02 -4.12
CA LEU A 130 -22.10 14.87 -4.82
C LEU A 130 -20.98 14.47 -3.86
N ILE A 131 -20.86 15.16 -2.72
CA ILE A 131 -19.85 14.85 -1.68
C ILE A 131 -20.05 13.42 -1.17
N TYR A 132 -21.30 13.00 -0.96
CA TYR A 132 -21.67 11.63 -0.59
C TYR A 132 -21.17 10.58 -1.58
N VAL A 133 -21.52 10.76 -2.85
CA VAL A 133 -21.16 9.83 -3.92
C VAL A 133 -19.64 9.75 -4.07
N LEU A 134 -18.94 10.88 -3.97
CA LEU A 134 -17.46 10.92 -4.04
C LEU A 134 -16.81 10.17 -2.89
N LEU A 135 -17.26 10.37 -1.63
CA LEU A 135 -16.72 9.66 -0.47
C LEU A 135 -17.01 8.16 -0.55
N TYR A 136 -18.23 7.78 -0.93
CA TYR A 136 -18.62 6.38 -1.08
C TYR A 136 -17.80 5.69 -2.18
N ALA A 137 -17.73 6.28 -3.38
CA ALA A 137 -16.96 5.76 -4.50
C ALA A 137 -15.47 5.62 -4.13
N THR A 138 -14.91 6.60 -3.41
CA THR A 138 -13.53 6.55 -2.92
C THR A 138 -13.33 5.36 -1.97
N ALA A 139 -14.21 5.19 -0.99
CA ALA A 139 -14.13 4.07 -0.05
C ALA A 139 -14.18 2.71 -0.78
N VAL A 140 -15.09 2.57 -1.75
CA VAL A 140 -15.21 1.36 -2.57
C VAL A 140 -13.92 1.10 -3.36
N VAL A 141 -13.41 2.10 -4.09
CA VAL A 141 -12.17 1.94 -4.88
C VAL A 141 -10.99 1.59 -3.98
N VAL A 142 -10.85 2.21 -2.80
CA VAL A 142 -9.78 1.90 -1.84
C VAL A 142 -9.87 0.46 -1.34
N VAL A 143 -11.07 -0.04 -1.02
CA VAL A 143 -11.28 -1.41 -0.55
C VAL A 143 -10.97 -2.43 -1.65
N LEU A 144 -11.39 -2.17 -2.89
CA LEU A 144 -11.22 -3.07 -4.02
C LEU A 144 -9.78 -3.09 -4.55
N VAL A 145 -9.17 -1.93 -4.76
CA VAL A 145 -7.85 -1.81 -5.39
C VAL A 145 -6.73 -1.97 -4.35
N ARG A 146 -6.98 -1.59 -3.09
CA ARG A 146 -5.96 -1.50 -2.02
C ARG A 146 -4.68 -0.79 -2.51
N PRO A 147 -4.80 0.44 -3.02
CA PRO A 147 -3.72 1.10 -3.76
C PRO A 147 -2.54 1.50 -2.86
N TRP A 148 -2.74 1.58 -1.55
CA TRP A 148 -1.73 2.02 -0.60
C TRP A 148 -0.64 0.97 -0.40
N ARG A 149 0.61 1.43 -0.27
CA ARG A 149 1.75 0.55 0.04
C ARG A 149 1.61 -0.15 1.39
N PHE A 150 0.98 0.51 2.36
CA PHE A 150 0.71 -0.04 3.68
C PHE A 150 -0.78 -0.25 3.87
N SER A 151 -1.17 -1.44 4.31
CA SER A 151 -2.58 -1.80 4.54
C SER A 151 -3.26 -0.88 5.56
N TRP A 152 -2.54 -0.41 6.59
CA TRP A 152 -3.10 0.51 7.58
C TRP A 152 -3.60 1.82 6.96
N ALA A 153 -2.91 2.34 5.93
CA ALA A 153 -3.29 3.58 5.27
C ALA A 153 -4.63 3.44 4.55
N ALA A 154 -4.85 2.29 3.90
CA ALA A 154 -6.13 1.97 3.26
C ALA A 154 -7.27 1.92 4.30
N TYR A 155 -7.04 1.25 5.45
CA TYR A 155 -8.06 1.20 6.51
C TYR A 155 -8.35 2.58 7.11
N THR A 156 -7.33 3.41 7.34
CA THR A 156 -7.53 4.78 7.84
C THR A 156 -8.31 5.64 6.85
N GLU A 157 -8.07 5.51 5.54
CA GLU A 157 -8.83 6.28 4.54
C GLU A 157 -10.30 5.83 4.48
N VAL A 158 -10.57 4.52 4.51
CA VAL A 158 -11.95 3.99 4.55
C VAL A 158 -12.67 4.43 5.82
N LEU A 159 -11.98 4.38 6.98
CA LEU A 159 -12.53 4.84 8.26
C LEU A 159 -12.86 6.34 8.21
N LEU A 160 -11.94 7.17 7.72
CA LEU A 160 -12.17 8.62 7.59
C LEU A 160 -13.34 8.91 6.65
N CYS A 161 -13.43 8.22 5.50
CA CYS A 161 -14.58 8.34 4.61
C CYS A 161 -15.89 7.98 5.33
N GLY A 162 -15.90 6.89 6.11
CA GLY A 162 -17.05 6.49 6.92
C GLY A 162 -17.45 7.55 7.95
N VAL A 163 -16.49 8.10 8.68
CA VAL A 163 -16.74 9.18 9.67
C VAL A 163 -17.32 10.42 8.98
N PHE A 164 -16.73 10.88 7.87
CA PHE A 164 -17.26 12.03 7.13
C PHE A 164 -18.66 11.78 6.59
N LEU A 165 -18.97 10.57 6.13
CA LEU A 165 -20.32 10.22 5.69
C LEU A 165 -21.36 10.24 6.81
N VAL A 166 -20.98 9.88 8.04
CA VAL A 166 -21.86 10.01 9.21
C VAL A 166 -22.07 11.49 9.56
N VAL A 167 -21.02 12.31 9.53
CA VAL A 167 -21.12 13.76 9.79
C VAL A 167 -22.01 14.45 8.76
N LEU A 168 -21.82 14.15 7.46
CA LEU A 168 -22.68 14.68 6.40
C LEU A 168 -24.14 14.26 6.59
N PHE A 169 -24.38 13.07 7.14
CA PHE A 169 -25.74 12.55 7.31
C PHE A 169 -26.45 13.36 8.36
N GLN A 170 -25.78 13.61 9.48
CA GLN A 170 -26.26 14.51 10.52
C GLN A 170 -26.49 15.92 9.96
N GLY A 171 -25.59 16.40 9.10
CA GLY A 171 -25.73 17.68 8.40
C GLY A 171 -26.99 17.80 7.56
N THR A 172 -27.47 16.73 6.92
CA THR A 172 -28.70 16.77 6.12
C THR A 172 -29.95 17.12 6.94
N PHE A 173 -29.98 16.75 8.23
CA PHE A 173 -31.10 17.10 9.12
C PHE A 173 -31.10 18.56 9.57
N LEU A 174 -29.97 19.26 9.42
CA LEU A 174 -29.82 20.66 9.82
C LEU A 174 -30.12 21.65 8.70
N VAL A 175 -30.26 21.19 7.45
CA VAL A 175 -30.54 22.08 6.31
C VAL A 175 -31.99 22.57 6.41
N PRO A 176 -32.22 23.89 6.59
CA PRO A 176 -33.57 24.43 6.68
C PRO A 176 -34.33 24.21 5.37
N GLN A 177 -35.53 23.63 5.46
CA GLN A 177 -36.42 23.47 4.32
C GLN A 177 -37.02 24.83 3.95
N THR A 178 -36.46 25.47 2.93
CA THR A 178 -36.94 26.75 2.42
C THR A 178 -37.85 26.52 1.21
N GLY A 179 -39.10 26.15 1.46
CA GLY A 179 -40.14 26.08 0.41
C GLY A 179 -41.13 24.92 0.55
N ALA A 180 -42.28 25.04 -0.10
CA ALA A 180 -43.34 24.02 -0.12
C ALA A 180 -42.97 22.77 -0.96
N ASP A 181 -41.97 22.87 -1.85
CA ASP A 181 -41.60 21.82 -2.81
C ASP A 181 -40.34 21.01 -2.40
N SER A 182 -39.72 21.27 -1.25
CA SER A 182 -38.43 20.67 -0.86
C SER A 182 -38.50 19.28 -0.23
N GLY A 183 -39.71 18.75 0.03
CA GLY A 183 -39.89 17.48 0.75
C GLY A 183 -39.35 16.23 0.03
N PRO A 184 -39.77 15.94 -1.22
CA PRO A 184 -39.40 14.69 -1.90
C PRO A 184 -37.90 14.44 -2.11
N PRO A 185 -37.08 15.39 -2.59
CA PRO A 185 -35.66 15.11 -2.86
C PRO A 185 -34.85 14.90 -1.58
N MET A 186 -35.22 15.57 -0.49
CA MET A 186 -34.56 15.40 0.80
C MET A 186 -34.90 14.03 1.41
N VAL A 187 -36.16 13.59 1.33
CA VAL A 187 -36.57 12.24 1.76
C VAL A 187 -35.83 11.16 0.97
N MET A 188 -35.73 11.33 -0.36
CA MET A 188 -34.97 10.40 -1.21
C MET A 188 -33.48 10.36 -0.85
N CYS A 189 -32.86 11.51 -0.57
CA CYS A 189 -31.48 11.56 -0.11
C CYS A 189 -31.31 10.86 1.24
N SER A 190 -32.19 11.10 2.21
CA SER A 190 -32.14 10.45 3.52
C SER A 190 -32.30 8.93 3.42
N ILE A 191 -33.20 8.44 2.55
CA ILE A 191 -33.36 7.00 2.29
C ILE A 191 -32.08 6.42 1.66
N ALA A 192 -31.55 7.07 0.62
CA ALA A 192 -30.34 6.63 -0.05
C ALA A 192 -29.15 6.56 0.93
N ILE A 193 -28.99 7.59 1.77
CA ILE A 193 -27.93 7.62 2.78
C ILE A 193 -28.16 6.55 3.86
N GLY A 194 -29.41 6.37 4.30
CA GLY A 194 -29.80 5.33 5.25
C GLY A 194 -29.49 3.92 4.76
N LEU A 195 -29.45 3.68 3.44
CA LEU A 195 -29.04 2.41 2.83
C LEU A 195 -27.52 2.30 2.65
N LEU A 196 -26.84 3.40 2.31
CA LEU A 196 -25.39 3.42 2.05
C LEU A 196 -24.56 3.29 3.35
N LEU A 197 -25.02 3.90 4.45
CA LEU A 197 -24.31 3.88 5.74
C LEU A 197 -24.14 2.47 6.32
N PRO A 198 -25.19 1.62 6.40
CA PRO A 198 -25.03 0.23 6.84
C PRO A 198 -24.09 -0.56 5.93
N GLY A 199 -24.17 -0.37 4.61
CA GLY A 199 -23.27 -1.01 3.66
C GLY A 199 -21.80 -0.71 3.95
N LEU A 200 -21.47 0.57 4.20
CA LEU A 200 -20.11 0.98 4.58
C LEU A 200 -19.71 0.54 5.98
N ALA A 201 -20.64 0.53 6.94
CA ALA A 201 -20.36 0.02 8.28
C ALA A 201 -20.02 -1.48 8.20
N LEU A 202 -20.75 -2.26 7.41
CA LEU A 202 -20.45 -3.67 7.16
C LEU A 202 -19.11 -3.86 6.42
N ILE A 203 -18.82 -3.06 5.40
CA ILE A 203 -17.55 -3.12 4.67
C ILE A 203 -16.37 -2.75 5.58
N SER A 204 -16.51 -1.71 6.40
CA SER A 204 -15.45 -1.28 7.32
C SER A 204 -15.24 -2.30 8.44
N LEU A 205 -16.32 -2.83 9.03
CA LEU A 205 -16.23 -3.91 10.01
C LEU A 205 -15.60 -5.17 9.40
N ALA A 206 -16.04 -5.60 8.22
CA ALA A 206 -15.47 -6.74 7.52
C ALA A 206 -13.98 -6.52 7.20
N SER A 207 -13.61 -5.30 6.79
CA SER A 207 -12.22 -4.91 6.53
C SER A 207 -11.36 -4.95 7.78
N VAL A 208 -11.87 -4.45 8.92
CA VAL A 208 -11.18 -4.50 10.22
C VAL A 208 -11.07 -5.95 10.71
N VAL A 209 -12.15 -6.73 10.65
CA VAL A 209 -12.14 -8.15 11.02
C VAL A 209 -11.17 -8.95 10.16
N GLN A 210 -11.15 -8.70 8.85
CA GLN A 210 -10.19 -9.33 7.93
C GLN A 210 -8.76 -8.89 8.27
N HIS A 211 -8.54 -7.60 8.57
CA HIS A 211 -7.23 -7.10 8.98
C HIS A 211 -6.74 -7.78 10.25
N VAL A 212 -7.58 -7.80 11.29
CA VAL A 212 -7.30 -8.45 12.57
C VAL A 212 -7.01 -9.93 12.33
N ARG A 213 -7.86 -10.64 11.59
CA ARG A 213 -7.65 -12.05 11.25
C ARG A 213 -6.32 -12.27 10.52
N HIS A 214 -5.98 -11.44 9.54
CA HIS A 214 -4.72 -11.57 8.80
C HIS A 214 -3.50 -11.18 9.64
N LYS A 215 -3.63 -10.18 10.51
CA LYS A 215 -2.55 -9.73 11.40
C LYS A 215 -2.20 -10.79 12.44
N TYR A 216 -3.20 -11.49 12.97
CA TYR A 216 -3.00 -12.53 13.98
C TYR A 216 -2.77 -13.93 13.41
N ARG A 217 -2.94 -14.13 12.10
CA ARG A 217 -2.56 -15.37 11.41
C ARG A 217 -1.34 -15.13 10.54
N LYS A 218 -0.15 -15.24 11.15
CA LYS A 218 1.06 -15.48 10.39
C LYS A 218 0.85 -16.77 9.60
N GLN A 219 0.86 -16.68 8.27
CA GLN A 219 0.59 -17.83 7.42
C GLN A 219 1.79 -18.80 7.43
N PHE A 220 2.99 -18.30 7.69
CA PHE A 220 4.22 -19.06 7.64
C PHE A 220 5.03 -18.86 8.92
N HIS A 221 5.46 -19.95 9.53
CA HIS A 221 6.41 -19.86 10.64
C HIS A 221 7.83 -19.64 10.14
N PHE A 222 8.17 -20.23 8.99
CA PHE A 222 9.50 -20.15 8.41
C PHE A 222 9.45 -19.54 7.02
N PHE A 223 10.45 -18.73 6.68
CA PHE A 223 10.73 -18.32 5.32
C PHE A 223 12.12 -18.81 4.95
N LEU A 224 12.24 -19.58 3.87
CA LEU A 224 13.50 -20.20 3.48
C LEU A 224 14.22 -19.35 2.43
N SER A 225 15.12 -18.48 2.89
CA SER A 225 15.98 -17.67 2.02
C SER A 225 17.15 -18.53 1.54
N HIS A 226 17.29 -18.67 0.22
CA HIS A 226 18.27 -19.59 -0.35
C HIS A 226 18.73 -19.18 -1.74
N GLN A 227 19.85 -19.77 -2.19
CA GLN A 227 20.34 -19.58 -3.54
C GLN A 227 19.85 -20.74 -4.41
N LYS A 228 19.01 -20.44 -5.41
CA LYS A 228 18.27 -21.44 -6.20
C LYS A 228 19.16 -22.56 -6.77
N LYS A 229 20.39 -22.25 -7.20
CA LYS A 229 21.31 -23.23 -7.82
C LYS A 229 22.02 -24.11 -6.81
N ALA A 230 22.44 -23.56 -5.67
CA ALA A 230 23.31 -24.23 -4.70
C ALA A 230 22.52 -24.93 -3.58
N SER A 231 21.42 -24.33 -3.13
CA SER A 231 20.67 -24.83 -1.97
C SER A 231 19.17 -25.02 -2.22
N GLY A 232 18.72 -25.00 -3.47
CA GLY A 232 17.30 -25.15 -3.83
C GLY A 232 16.70 -26.51 -3.46
N SER A 233 17.44 -27.61 -3.66
CA SER A 233 16.99 -28.96 -3.28
C SER A 233 16.83 -29.09 -1.77
N LEU A 234 17.81 -28.61 -1.01
CA LEU A 234 17.76 -28.58 0.45
C LEU A 234 16.63 -27.68 0.97
N ALA A 235 16.42 -26.51 0.37
CA ALA A 235 15.31 -25.63 0.72
C ALA A 235 13.97 -26.33 0.54
N ARG A 236 13.80 -27.07 -0.56
CA ARG A 236 12.58 -27.85 -0.80
C ARG A 236 12.42 -29.01 0.18
N LEU A 237 13.50 -29.72 0.51
CA LEU A 237 13.47 -30.76 1.55
C LEU A 237 13.05 -30.18 2.92
N LEU A 238 13.68 -29.09 3.35
CA LEU A 238 13.30 -28.40 4.59
C LEU A 238 11.85 -27.93 4.56
N LYS A 239 11.35 -27.46 3.42
CA LYS A 239 9.94 -27.08 3.27
C LYS A 239 8.99 -28.27 3.46
N MET A 240 9.33 -29.44 2.94
CA MET A 240 8.53 -30.65 3.11
C MET A 240 8.46 -31.08 4.59
N GLU A 241 9.57 -30.92 5.32
CA GLU A 241 9.67 -31.27 6.74
C GLU A 241 9.09 -30.19 7.68
N LEU A 242 9.17 -28.93 7.28
CA LEU A 242 8.62 -27.77 7.97
C LEU A 242 7.27 -27.40 7.32
N ARG A 243 6.19 -28.08 7.73
CA ARG A 243 4.82 -27.96 7.17
C ARG A 243 4.30 -26.53 6.92
N GLU A 244 4.84 -25.52 7.60
CA GLU A 244 4.43 -24.10 7.52
C GLU A 244 5.61 -23.20 7.09
N ALA A 245 6.34 -23.63 6.07
CA ALA A 245 7.45 -22.89 5.48
C ALA A 245 7.09 -22.26 4.13
N PHE A 246 7.43 -20.98 3.96
CA PHE A 246 7.39 -20.28 2.68
C PHE A 246 8.68 -20.51 1.90
N LEU A 247 8.54 -20.89 0.62
CA LEU A 247 9.64 -21.01 -0.33
C LEU A 247 9.30 -20.24 -1.60
N ASP A 248 10.12 -19.26 -1.96
CA ASP A 248 9.91 -18.36 -3.10
C ASP A 248 9.69 -19.12 -4.42
N ALA A 249 10.47 -20.18 -4.65
CA ALA A 249 10.42 -20.98 -5.88
C ALA A 249 9.08 -21.70 -6.11
N ASP A 250 8.30 -21.93 -5.06
CA ASP A 250 7.01 -22.64 -5.14
C ASP A 250 5.81 -21.69 -5.02
N ASN A 251 5.96 -20.61 -4.25
CA ASN A 251 4.82 -19.81 -3.79
C ASN A 251 4.74 -18.44 -4.48
N LEU A 252 5.79 -18.00 -5.17
CA LEU A 252 5.89 -16.64 -5.65
C LEU A 252 5.77 -16.55 -7.18
N THR A 253 4.69 -15.94 -7.65
CA THR A 253 4.52 -15.55 -9.06
C THR A 253 5.04 -14.14 -9.35
N ASP A 254 5.13 -13.30 -8.31
CA ASP A 254 5.51 -11.89 -8.39
C ASP A 254 6.52 -11.53 -7.29
N LEU A 255 7.74 -11.18 -7.72
CA LEU A 255 8.87 -10.88 -6.86
C LEU A 255 8.65 -9.64 -5.98
N THR A 256 7.72 -8.76 -6.36
CA THR A 256 7.37 -7.58 -5.55
C THR A 256 6.66 -7.95 -4.25
N GLN A 257 6.11 -9.16 -4.15
CA GLN A 257 5.43 -9.66 -2.94
C GLN A 257 6.37 -10.33 -1.94
N LEU A 258 7.61 -10.63 -2.36
CA LEU A 258 8.62 -11.32 -1.53
C LEU A 258 8.83 -10.64 -0.18
N LEU A 259 9.16 -9.35 -0.20
CA LEU A 259 9.43 -8.58 1.02
C LEU A 259 8.17 -8.34 1.85
N PRO A 260 7.00 -7.97 1.28
CA PRO A 260 5.74 -7.93 2.02
C PRO A 260 5.42 -9.24 2.76
N ILE A 261 5.53 -10.40 2.10
CA ILE A 261 5.29 -11.71 2.71
C ILE A 261 6.23 -11.92 3.89
N LEU A 262 7.53 -11.68 3.69
CA LEU A 262 8.52 -11.77 4.77
C LEU A 262 8.15 -10.85 5.95
N THR A 263 7.75 -9.61 5.71
CA THR A 263 7.42 -8.68 6.80
C THR A 263 6.11 -8.99 7.52
N GLU A 264 5.09 -9.42 6.79
CA GLU A 264 3.73 -9.50 7.31
C GLU A 264 3.34 -10.91 7.74
N GLN A 265 3.86 -11.94 7.09
CA GLN A 265 3.33 -13.29 7.19
C GLN A 265 4.31 -14.31 7.77
N VAL A 266 5.56 -13.91 8.02
CA VAL A 266 6.64 -14.78 8.51
C VAL A 266 7.00 -14.42 9.95
N GLU A 267 7.37 -15.44 10.73
CA GLU A 267 7.91 -15.29 12.08
C GLU A 267 9.43 -15.45 12.14
N THR A 268 9.96 -16.47 11.43
CA THR A 268 11.40 -16.78 11.40
C THR A 268 11.92 -16.84 9.97
N LEU A 269 12.97 -16.09 9.68
CA LEU A 269 13.76 -16.22 8.46
C LEU A 269 14.83 -17.30 8.67
N VAL A 270 14.83 -18.32 7.80
CA VAL A 270 15.88 -19.35 7.75
C VAL A 270 16.75 -19.07 6.54
N LEU A 271 17.99 -18.65 6.77
CA LEU A 271 18.97 -18.42 5.71
C LEU A 271 19.76 -19.71 5.44
N LEU A 272 19.63 -20.28 4.25
CA LEU A 272 20.47 -21.38 3.78
C LEU A 272 21.76 -20.81 3.21
N ALA A 273 22.75 -20.66 4.08
CA ALA A 273 23.99 -19.98 3.79
C ALA A 273 24.93 -20.85 2.96
N SER A 274 24.73 -20.82 1.64
CA SER A 274 25.65 -21.33 0.63
C SER A 274 26.71 -20.28 0.25
N PRO A 275 27.87 -20.66 -0.32
CA PRO A 275 28.94 -19.72 -0.68
C PRO A 275 28.50 -18.54 -1.56
N SER A 276 27.40 -18.69 -2.29
CA SER A 276 26.88 -17.68 -3.23
C SER A 276 25.53 -17.07 -2.80
N VAL A 277 25.04 -17.35 -1.58
CA VAL A 277 23.75 -16.78 -1.14
C VAL A 277 23.79 -15.26 -1.07
N LEU A 278 24.90 -14.69 -0.60
CA LEU A 278 25.06 -13.25 -0.45
C LEU A 278 25.27 -12.55 -1.79
N THR A 279 25.57 -13.26 -2.89
CA THR A 279 25.70 -12.63 -4.21
C THR A 279 24.35 -12.45 -4.92
N ARG A 280 23.24 -12.94 -4.33
CA ARG A 280 21.89 -12.73 -4.85
C ARG A 280 21.25 -11.53 -4.15
N LYS A 281 20.98 -10.47 -4.92
CA LYS A 281 20.32 -9.24 -4.43
C LYS A 281 19.03 -9.49 -3.66
N TRP A 282 18.23 -10.47 -4.05
CA TRP A 282 16.97 -10.80 -3.37
C TRP A 282 17.18 -11.43 -1.99
N CYS A 283 18.17 -12.33 -1.84
CA CYS A 283 18.52 -12.88 -0.53
C CYS A 283 19.04 -11.77 0.41
N LEU A 284 19.79 -10.81 -0.12
CA LEU A 284 20.20 -9.64 0.65
C LEU A 284 19.02 -8.76 1.04
N ALA A 285 18.08 -8.52 0.12
CA ALA A 285 16.89 -7.73 0.40
C ALA A 285 16.04 -8.36 1.50
N GLU A 286 15.89 -9.69 1.50
CA GLU A 286 15.25 -10.46 2.56
C GLU A 286 15.97 -10.27 3.90
N LEU A 287 17.31 -10.40 3.92
CA LEU A 287 18.10 -10.21 5.14
C LEU A 287 18.02 -8.79 5.71
N VAL A 288 18.11 -7.78 4.84
CA VAL A 288 17.98 -6.37 5.24
C VAL A 288 16.59 -6.13 5.84
N THR A 289 15.57 -6.68 5.18
CA THR A 289 14.17 -6.57 5.60
C THR A 289 13.96 -7.25 6.96
N ALA A 290 14.49 -8.47 7.14
CA ALA A 290 14.41 -9.21 8.39
C ALA A 290 15.09 -8.45 9.54
N ARG A 291 16.29 -7.91 9.31
CA ARG A 291 16.99 -7.09 10.29
C ARG A 291 16.18 -5.86 10.69
N PHE A 292 15.67 -5.09 9.72
CA PHE A 292 14.91 -3.87 10.02
C PHE A 292 13.59 -4.12 10.71
N ARG A 293 12.97 -5.27 10.47
CA ARG A 293 11.72 -5.66 11.13
C ARG A 293 11.93 -6.47 12.41
N GLY A 294 13.16 -6.78 12.78
CA GLY A 294 13.45 -7.61 13.95
C GLY A 294 12.89 -9.03 13.82
N ILE A 295 12.83 -9.58 12.61
CA ILE A 295 12.37 -10.95 12.36
C ILE A 295 13.42 -11.91 12.90
N SER A 296 12.98 -12.92 13.67
CA SER A 296 13.89 -13.97 14.17
C SER A 296 14.61 -14.59 13.00
N THR A 297 15.93 -14.66 13.04
CA THR A 297 16.71 -15.17 11.90
C THR A 297 17.61 -16.30 12.39
N VAL A 298 17.59 -17.42 11.67
CA VAL A 298 18.45 -18.58 11.90
C VAL A 298 19.22 -18.85 10.62
N MET A 299 20.54 -18.96 10.72
CA MET A 299 21.42 -19.28 9.60
C MET A 299 21.78 -20.75 9.64
N VAL A 300 21.43 -21.49 8.59
CA VAL A 300 21.92 -22.85 8.35
C VAL A 300 23.14 -22.75 7.45
N LYS A 301 24.32 -22.83 8.06
CA LYS A 301 25.63 -22.75 7.41
C LYS A 301 25.90 -24.05 6.65
N LEU A 302 25.99 -23.93 5.33
CA LEU A 302 26.39 -25.03 4.45
C LEU A 302 27.92 -25.11 4.34
N PRO A 303 28.46 -26.24 3.86
CA PRO A 303 29.89 -26.34 3.57
C PRO A 303 30.38 -25.17 2.71
N ASP A 304 31.61 -24.73 2.98
CA ASP A 304 32.30 -23.66 2.26
C ASP A 304 31.68 -22.25 2.36
N PHE A 305 30.63 -22.06 3.16
CA PHE A 305 30.16 -20.71 3.47
C PHE A 305 31.06 -20.05 4.50
N PHE A 306 31.49 -18.82 4.18
CA PHE A 306 32.24 -17.97 5.08
C PHE A 306 31.48 -16.68 5.32
N LEU A 307 31.48 -16.24 6.58
CA LEU A 307 30.94 -14.92 6.92
C LEU A 307 31.80 -13.84 6.24
N PRO A 308 31.19 -12.79 5.67
CA PRO A 308 31.92 -11.76 4.95
C PRO A 308 32.85 -10.99 5.89
N THR A 309 34.12 -10.84 5.49
CA THR A 309 35.12 -10.00 6.18
C THR A 309 34.80 -8.51 6.01
N GLU A 310 35.37 -7.62 6.84
CA GLU A 310 35.16 -6.17 6.65
C GLU A 310 35.65 -5.69 5.28
N GLU A 311 36.75 -6.22 4.77
CA GLU A 311 37.26 -5.91 3.43
C GLU A 311 36.27 -6.32 2.33
N HIS A 312 35.65 -7.51 2.47
CA HIS A 312 34.61 -7.96 1.55
C HIS A 312 33.37 -7.06 1.62
N ILE A 313 32.98 -6.63 2.83
CA ILE A 313 31.85 -5.72 3.04
C ILE A 313 32.10 -4.34 2.40
N GLN A 314 33.33 -3.81 2.50
CA GLN A 314 33.70 -2.53 1.89
C GLN A 314 33.76 -2.59 0.36
N SER A 315 34.12 -3.75 -0.19
CA SER A 315 34.18 -3.98 -1.65
C SER A 315 32.89 -4.55 -2.23
N PHE A 316 31.85 -4.75 -1.42
CA PHE A 316 30.67 -5.53 -1.78
C PHE A 316 29.89 -4.96 -2.98
N GLU A 317 29.79 -3.63 -3.07
CA GLU A 317 29.13 -2.93 -4.19
C GLU A 317 29.75 -3.28 -5.54
N LYS A 318 31.05 -3.56 -5.58
CA LYS A 318 31.78 -3.94 -6.80
C LYS A 318 31.60 -5.42 -7.15
N THR A 319 31.29 -6.25 -6.15
CA THR A 319 31.27 -7.71 -6.28
C THR A 319 29.89 -8.23 -6.69
N VAL A 320 28.81 -7.58 -6.24
CA VAL A 320 27.44 -8.02 -6.53
C VAL A 320 26.82 -7.12 -7.61
N PRO A 321 26.69 -7.59 -8.86
CA PRO A 321 26.03 -6.82 -9.90
C PRO A 321 24.56 -6.57 -9.52
N ASP A 322 24.03 -5.44 -9.97
CA ASP A 322 22.63 -5.05 -9.79
C ASP A 322 22.19 -4.84 -8.34
N ILE A 323 23.11 -4.69 -7.38
CA ILE A 323 22.74 -4.39 -5.99
C ILE A 323 22.01 -3.05 -5.86
N LEU A 324 22.27 -2.13 -6.79
CA LEU A 324 21.63 -0.81 -6.87
C LEU A 324 20.12 -0.92 -7.18
N ASP A 325 19.65 -2.01 -7.80
CA ASP A 325 18.22 -2.23 -8.05
C ASP A 325 17.41 -2.30 -6.74
N LEU A 326 18.05 -2.65 -5.62
CA LEU A 326 17.41 -2.67 -4.31
C LEU A 326 17.00 -1.27 -3.83
N GLN A 327 17.59 -0.21 -4.37
CA GLN A 327 17.19 1.16 -4.05
C GLN A 327 15.74 1.45 -4.45
N ALA A 328 15.22 0.79 -5.49
CA ALA A 328 13.81 0.88 -5.87
C ALA A 328 12.86 0.40 -4.76
N PHE A 329 13.35 -0.44 -3.85
CA PHE A 329 12.62 -0.94 -2.68
C PHE A 329 12.88 -0.12 -1.41
N GLY A 330 13.75 0.90 -1.50
CA GLY A 330 14.19 1.70 -0.36
C GLY A 330 15.31 1.05 0.45
N ILE A 331 16.08 0.14 -0.15
CA ILE A 331 17.23 -0.52 0.46
C ILE A 331 18.51 0.06 -0.15
N GLY A 332 19.23 0.87 0.62
CA GLY A 332 20.50 1.47 0.21
C GLY A 332 21.71 0.62 0.57
N MET A 333 22.89 0.98 0.05
CA MET A 333 24.14 0.27 0.34
C MET A 333 24.50 0.28 1.83
N ALA A 334 24.22 1.37 2.55
CA ALA A 334 24.42 1.44 3.99
C ALA A 334 23.62 0.36 4.75
N ASP A 335 22.41 0.07 4.28
CA ASP A 335 21.53 -0.94 4.87
C ASP A 335 22.08 -2.35 4.63
N VAL A 336 22.56 -2.61 3.41
CA VAL A 336 23.21 -3.87 3.02
C VAL A 336 24.47 -4.09 3.86
N THR A 337 25.39 -3.12 3.89
CA THR A 337 26.64 -3.19 4.66
C THR A 337 26.36 -3.42 6.15
N GLY A 338 25.41 -2.70 6.74
CA GLY A 338 25.02 -2.91 8.13
C GLY A 338 24.44 -4.30 8.39
N THR A 339 23.72 -4.86 7.41
CA THR A 339 23.11 -6.18 7.51
C THR A 339 24.15 -7.30 7.40
N LEU A 340 25.14 -7.15 6.52
CA LEU A 340 26.27 -8.09 6.43
C LEU A 340 27.07 -8.18 7.73
N ARG A 341 27.21 -7.07 8.46
CA ARG A 341 27.82 -7.08 9.81
C ARG A 341 26.91 -7.76 10.84
N TRP A 342 25.63 -7.45 10.81
CA TRP A 342 24.63 -8.04 11.70
C TRP A 342 24.53 -9.57 11.56
N LEU A 343 24.74 -10.12 10.36
CA LEU A 343 24.77 -11.58 10.15
C LEU A 343 25.73 -12.33 11.09
N ARG A 344 26.80 -11.69 11.57
CA ARG A 344 27.74 -12.31 12.53
C ARG A 344 27.12 -12.58 13.90
N ALA A 345 26.04 -11.89 14.25
CA ALA A 345 25.32 -12.06 15.52
C ALA A 345 24.10 -12.99 15.40
N VAL A 346 23.80 -13.51 14.20
CA VAL A 346 22.65 -14.37 13.94
C VAL A 346 22.92 -15.80 14.44
N SER A 347 21.90 -16.45 15.01
CA SER A 347 22.00 -17.86 15.45
C SER A 347 22.40 -18.74 14.27
N THR A 348 23.47 -19.53 14.45
CA THR A 348 24.06 -20.32 13.37
C THR A 348 24.02 -21.80 13.71
N LEU A 349 23.45 -22.59 12.80
CA LEU A 349 23.48 -24.06 12.79
C LEU A 349 24.40 -24.50 11.66
N SER A 350 25.33 -25.42 11.91
CA SER A 350 26.25 -25.91 10.87
C SER A 350 25.78 -27.27 10.36
N LEU A 351 25.75 -27.45 9.04
CA LEU A 351 25.42 -28.73 8.39
C LEU A 351 26.72 -29.31 7.78
N SER A 352 27.28 -30.34 8.41
CA SER A 352 28.62 -30.90 8.16
C SER A 352 28.70 -31.92 7.01
N GLN A 353 27.62 -32.04 6.21
CA GLN A 353 27.40 -32.93 5.05
C GLN A 353 26.54 -34.18 5.34
N ARG A 354 26.36 -34.58 6.60
CA ARG A 354 25.55 -35.76 6.94
C ARG A 354 24.07 -35.43 7.04
N LEU A 355 23.22 -36.30 6.48
CA LEU A 355 21.76 -36.18 6.56
C LEU A 355 21.22 -36.34 7.99
N GLU A 356 21.93 -37.07 8.86
CA GLU A 356 21.54 -37.28 10.27
C GLU A 356 21.46 -35.96 11.06
N GLU A 357 22.26 -34.97 10.69
CA GLU A 357 22.23 -33.63 11.31
C GLU A 357 21.00 -32.81 10.89
N MET A 358 20.25 -33.27 9.88
CA MET A 358 19.01 -32.62 9.47
C MET A 358 17.96 -32.66 10.57
N ASP A 359 17.85 -33.77 11.29
CA ASP A 359 16.88 -33.94 12.36
C ASP A 359 17.15 -32.96 13.51
N GLU A 360 18.43 -32.78 13.87
CA GLU A 360 18.84 -31.78 14.88
C GLU A 360 18.51 -30.35 14.45
N ILE A 361 18.71 -30.02 13.17
CA ILE A 361 18.35 -28.70 12.62
C ILE A 361 16.83 -28.51 12.64
N LEU A 362 16.06 -29.52 12.23
CA LEU A 362 14.60 -29.47 12.23
C LEU A 362 14.06 -29.29 13.65
N ASP A 363 14.62 -30.01 14.62
CA ASP A 363 14.24 -29.87 16.02
C ASP A 363 14.59 -28.48 16.56
N HIS A 364 15.76 -27.93 16.22
CA HIS A 364 16.12 -26.56 16.61
C HIS A 364 15.16 -25.52 15.99
N LEU A 365 14.82 -25.66 14.72
CA LEU A 365 13.88 -24.77 14.04
C LEU A 365 12.48 -24.87 14.67
N ARG A 366 12.00 -26.09 14.95
CA ARG A 366 10.73 -26.35 15.65
C ARG A 366 10.71 -25.77 17.06
N LEU A 367 11.81 -25.82 17.80
CA LEU A 367 11.94 -25.20 19.12
C LEU A 367 11.94 -23.67 19.06
N THR A 368 12.49 -23.10 17.99
CA THR A 368 12.48 -21.63 17.77
C THR A 368 11.06 -21.09 17.64
N LYS A 369 10.14 -21.86 17.04
CA LYS A 369 8.70 -21.55 16.97
C LYS A 369 8.07 -21.34 18.35
N GLY A 370 8.48 -22.12 19.35
CA GLY A 370 7.95 -22.03 20.72
C GLY A 370 8.33 -20.73 21.45
N LYS A 371 9.55 -20.23 21.24
CA LYS A 371 10.04 -19.00 21.90
C LYS A 371 9.37 -17.73 21.36
N ALA A 372 9.10 -17.67 20.05
CA ALA A 372 8.41 -16.54 19.44
C ALA A 372 7.00 -16.35 20.03
N ASN A 373 6.26 -17.46 20.21
CA ASN A 373 4.91 -17.46 20.77
C ASN A 373 4.90 -17.10 22.25
N ALA A 374 5.87 -17.58 23.06
CA ALA A 374 5.94 -17.24 24.47
C ALA A 374 6.15 -15.73 24.73
N SER A 375 6.79 -15.01 23.82
CA SER A 375 6.93 -13.55 23.92
C SER A 375 5.65 -12.78 23.56
N ASN A 376 4.74 -13.39 22.79
CA ASN A 376 3.49 -12.79 22.33
C ASN A 376 2.25 -13.26 23.11
N ASP A 377 2.38 -14.29 23.96
CA ASP A 377 1.28 -14.95 24.69
C ASP A 377 0.71 -14.15 25.87
N SER A 378 1.04 -12.87 26.00
CA SER A 378 0.29 -11.92 26.83
C SER A 378 -1.03 -11.47 26.18
N ALA A 379 -1.36 -11.98 24.97
CA ALA A 379 -2.64 -11.76 24.29
C ALA A 379 -3.58 -13.00 24.40
N PRO A 380 -4.91 -12.82 24.54
CA PRO A 380 -5.84 -13.92 24.82
C PRO A 380 -5.95 -14.92 23.66
N LYS A 381 -5.75 -16.21 23.96
CA LYS A 381 -5.90 -17.33 23.03
C LYS A 381 -7.36 -17.64 22.74
N LEU A 382 -7.78 -17.54 21.47
CA LEU A 382 -8.98 -18.21 20.97
C LEU A 382 -8.64 -19.64 20.56
N THR A 383 -9.41 -20.60 21.05
CA THR A 383 -9.33 -22.03 20.75
C THR A 383 -9.80 -22.33 19.31
N ASP A 384 -8.94 -22.94 18.50
CA ASP A 384 -9.19 -23.36 17.10
C ASP A 384 -9.55 -24.87 17.11
N SER A 385 -10.84 -25.22 16.95
CA SER A 385 -11.25 -26.58 16.57
C SER A 385 -11.71 -26.59 15.12
N ASP A 386 -11.35 -27.66 14.42
CA ASP A 386 -11.75 -28.05 13.06
C ASP A 386 -11.13 -27.27 11.89
N ARG A 387 -10.02 -27.83 11.38
CA ARG A 387 -9.59 -27.61 9.99
C ARG A 387 -9.21 -28.93 9.32
N VAL A 388 -10.18 -29.46 8.56
CA VAL A 388 -9.97 -30.47 7.53
C VAL A 388 -9.31 -29.78 6.33
N ILE A 389 -8.15 -30.29 5.91
CA ILE A 389 -7.43 -29.83 4.72
C ILE A 389 -7.91 -30.68 3.53
N LEU A 390 -8.64 -30.06 2.61
CA LEU A 390 -8.89 -30.59 1.27
C LEU A 390 -7.80 -30.01 0.35
N ALA A 391 -6.96 -30.88 -0.21
CA ALA A 391 -6.04 -30.52 -1.28
C ALA A 391 -6.60 -31.06 -2.60
N ASP A 392 -7.13 -30.16 -3.43
CA ASP A 392 -7.35 -30.43 -4.85
C ASP A 392 -6.06 -30.09 -5.60
N GLN A 393 -5.56 -31.04 -6.39
CA GLN A 393 -4.49 -30.82 -7.35
C GLN A 393 -5.13 -30.66 -8.73
N ASP A 394 -5.06 -29.46 -9.31
CA ASP A 394 -5.36 -29.29 -10.73
C ASP A 394 -4.26 -29.99 -11.56
N PRO A 395 -4.63 -30.85 -12.53
CA PRO A 395 -3.65 -31.48 -13.41
C PRO A 395 -3.06 -30.45 -14.38
N GLN A 396 -1.72 -30.34 -14.39
CA GLN A 396 -1.00 -29.56 -15.38
C GLN A 396 -1.11 -30.21 -16.77
N PRO A 397 -1.25 -29.41 -17.86
CA PRO A 397 -1.25 -29.93 -19.21
C PRO A 397 0.15 -30.47 -19.58
N VAL A 398 0.19 -31.71 -20.03
CA VAL A 398 1.38 -32.39 -20.55
C VAL A 398 1.81 -31.70 -21.85
N LEU A 399 2.98 -31.05 -21.84
CA LEU A 399 3.66 -30.60 -23.06
C LEU A 399 4.22 -31.82 -23.79
N THR A 400 3.60 -32.20 -24.91
CA THR A 400 4.20 -33.13 -25.86
C THR A 400 5.23 -32.39 -26.71
N LEU A 401 6.49 -32.81 -26.63
CA LEU A 401 7.54 -32.38 -27.56
C LEU A 401 7.34 -33.08 -28.91
N PRO A 402 7.58 -32.40 -30.04
CA PRO A 402 7.59 -33.05 -31.34
C PRO A 402 8.82 -33.95 -31.45
N VAL A 403 8.59 -35.16 -31.95
CA VAL A 403 9.63 -36.09 -32.39
C VAL A 403 10.02 -35.68 -33.80
N GLU A 404 11.29 -35.28 -33.99
CA GLU A 404 11.99 -35.32 -35.27
C GLU A 404 13.12 -36.34 -35.18
#